data_AF-A0A7C5V0S1-F1
#
_entry.id   AF-A0A7C5V0S1-F1
#
_cell.length_a   1.000
_cell.length_b   1.000
_cell.length_c   1.000
_cell.angle_alpha   90.00
_cell.angle_beta   90.00
_cell.angle_gamma   90.00
#
_symmetry.space_group_name_H-M   'P 1'
#
loop_
_entity.id
_entity.type
_entity.pdbx_description
1 polymer ?
#
loop_
_entity_poly.entity_id
_entity_poly.type
_entity_poly.pdbx_seq_one_letter_code
_entity_poly.pdbx_strand_id
1 'polypeptide(L)'
;MAQTTGSGRAWLSLLFALWSSSSATSGLIDTLNAIYDVKESRPWWKSRLLAVVLAIALGVLLTVALILVVYGPVILHKIAPGSATLNVWRLAQWPTAAVPLISALLGLYRFAPDIQEQKWKWLLPGSIVAAIIWMAASILFKLYIRHFSDFGMLYGSLGTLIILMFWFYLSGIAILVGGEINAILEDAAANHRVPGAKKRGQRSLAQRHV
;
A
#
# COMPACT_ATOMS: atom_id res chain seq x y z
N MET A 1 -23.79 27.34 -26.37
CA MET A 1 -22.32 27.44 -26.39
C MET A 1 -21.80 27.03 -25.01
N ALA A 2 -21.36 25.77 -24.86
CA ALA A 2 -20.81 25.25 -23.61
C ALA A 2 -19.31 25.58 -23.54
N GLN A 3 -18.92 26.39 -22.57
CA GLN A 3 -17.50 26.75 -22.38
C GLN A 3 -16.73 25.56 -21.80
N THR A 4 -15.65 25.19 -22.47
CA THR A 4 -14.71 24.10 -22.19
C THR A 4 -13.75 24.41 -21.03
N THR A 5 -14.16 25.21 -20.05
CA THR A 5 -13.36 25.65 -18.91
C THR A 5 -13.03 24.53 -17.89
N GLY A 6 -13.51 23.31 -18.12
CA GLY A 6 -13.31 22.14 -17.26
C GLY A 6 -11.98 21.41 -17.45
N SER A 7 -11.43 21.39 -18.68
CA SER A 7 -10.26 20.55 -18.99
C SER A 7 -9.00 21.02 -18.26
N GLY A 8 -8.71 22.33 -18.25
CA GLY A 8 -7.50 22.86 -17.59
C GLY A 8 -7.49 22.65 -16.08
N ARG A 9 -8.64 22.78 -15.41
CA ARG A 9 -8.75 22.58 -13.94
C ARG A 9 -8.62 21.10 -13.56
N ALA A 10 -9.11 20.19 -14.40
CA ALA A 10 -8.96 18.74 -14.20
C ALA A 10 -7.49 18.30 -14.36
N TRP A 11 -6.75 18.85 -15.33
CA TRP A 11 -5.33 18.55 -15.48
C TRP A 11 -4.50 19.06 -14.30
N LEU A 12 -4.80 20.27 -13.81
CA LEU A 12 -4.12 20.81 -12.64
C LEU A 12 -4.35 19.97 -11.38
N SER A 13 -5.60 19.56 -11.10
CA SER A 13 -5.89 18.70 -9.95
C SER A 13 -5.22 17.33 -10.06
N LEU A 14 -5.16 16.75 -11.26
CA LEU A 14 -4.47 15.49 -11.52
C LEU A 14 -2.96 15.60 -11.23
N LEU A 15 -2.32 16.67 -11.69
CA LEU A 15 -0.90 16.93 -11.45
C LEU A 15 -0.61 17.14 -9.96
N PHE A 16 -1.46 17.89 -9.26
CA PHE A 16 -1.34 18.08 -7.81
C PHE A 16 -1.51 16.77 -7.03
N ALA A 17 -2.49 15.96 -7.40
CA ALA A 17 -2.71 14.65 -6.80
C ALA A 17 -1.51 13.73 -7.03
N LEU A 18 -0.97 13.72 -8.26
CA LEU A 18 0.19 12.91 -8.61
C LEU A 18 1.44 13.35 -7.83
N TRP A 19 1.67 14.65 -7.72
CA TRP A 19 2.78 15.21 -6.95
C TRP A 19 2.69 14.84 -5.46
N SER A 20 1.49 14.96 -4.89
CA SER A 20 1.24 14.64 -3.47
C SER A 20 1.42 13.15 -3.21
N SER A 21 0.86 12.29 -4.07
CA SER A 21 0.96 10.84 -3.97
C SER A 21 2.41 10.34 -4.14
N SER A 22 3.15 10.93 -5.08
CA SER A 22 4.58 10.65 -5.27
C SER A 22 5.38 11.02 -4.03
N SER A 23 5.07 12.13 -3.37
CA SER A 23 5.76 12.57 -2.14
C SER A 23 5.52 11.65 -0.96
N ALA A 24 4.28 11.17 -0.78
CA ALA A 24 3.99 10.14 0.21
C ALA A 24 4.76 8.84 -0.08
N THR A 25 4.81 8.42 -1.35
CA THR A 25 5.53 7.21 -1.77
C THR A 25 7.04 7.34 -1.60
N SER A 26 7.63 8.52 -1.86
CA SER A 26 9.04 8.80 -1.56
C SER A 26 9.35 8.61 -0.08
N GLY A 27 8.50 9.12 0.82
CA GLY A 27 8.67 8.90 2.26
C GLY A 27 8.59 7.43 2.67
N LEU A 28 7.72 6.64 2.02
CA LEU A 28 7.68 5.18 2.22
C LEU A 28 8.96 4.49 1.75
N ILE A 29 9.50 4.90 0.60
CA ILE A 29 10.79 4.38 0.10
C ILE A 29 11.90 4.66 1.11
N ASP A 30 12.01 5.89 1.59
CA ASP A 30 13.05 6.28 2.55
C ASP A 30 12.92 5.51 3.88
N THR A 31 11.70 5.35 4.38
CA THR A 31 11.45 4.60 5.62
C THR A 31 11.72 3.11 5.46
N LEU A 32 11.34 2.52 4.32
CA LEU A 32 11.66 1.11 4.03
C LEU A 32 13.17 0.92 3.83
N ASN A 33 13.86 1.84 3.16
CA ASN A 33 15.32 1.84 3.07
C ASN A 33 15.96 1.84 4.48
N ALA A 34 15.43 2.65 5.40
CA ALA A 34 15.87 2.66 6.79
C ALA A 34 15.58 1.34 7.53
N ILE A 35 14.41 0.73 7.35
CA ILE A 35 14.08 -0.60 7.90
C ILE A 35 15.08 -1.67 7.45
N TYR A 36 15.57 -1.59 6.23
CA TYR A 36 16.57 -2.55 5.74
C TYR A 36 18.04 -2.13 5.99
N ASP A 37 18.28 -1.00 6.67
CA ASP A 37 19.59 -0.35 6.84
C ASP A 37 20.35 -0.12 5.52
N VAL A 38 19.62 0.23 4.46
CA VAL A 38 20.21 0.50 3.14
C VAL A 38 20.17 2.00 2.86
N LYS A 39 21.33 2.58 2.54
CA LYS A 39 21.40 3.94 2.00
C LYS A 39 20.91 3.95 0.57
N GLU A 40 20.09 4.93 0.19
CA GLU A 40 19.64 5.12 -1.20
C GLU A 40 20.85 5.48 -2.10
N SER A 41 21.03 4.76 -3.21
CA SER A 41 22.10 5.04 -4.18
C SER A 41 21.59 5.58 -5.49
N ARG A 42 20.27 5.48 -5.72
CA ARG A 42 19.64 5.95 -6.94
C ARG A 42 19.80 7.47 -6.99
N PRO A 43 20.17 8.04 -8.15
CA PRO A 43 20.04 9.48 -8.38
C PRO A 43 18.64 9.95 -8.01
N TRP A 44 18.53 11.15 -7.44
CA TRP A 44 17.27 11.68 -6.92
C TRP A 44 16.10 11.57 -7.92
N TRP A 45 16.38 11.81 -9.21
CA TRP A 45 15.39 11.75 -10.28
C TRP A 45 14.90 10.31 -10.57
N LYS A 46 15.77 9.30 -10.44
CA LYS A 46 15.37 7.89 -10.59
C LYS A 46 14.51 7.44 -9.40
N SER A 47 14.89 7.82 -8.18
CA SER A 47 14.08 7.54 -6.99
C SER A 47 12.72 8.24 -7.07
N ARG A 48 12.69 9.50 -7.52
CA ARG A 48 11.44 10.24 -7.74
C ARG A 48 10.56 9.62 -8.81
N LEU A 49 11.13 9.23 -9.95
CA LEU A 49 10.40 8.54 -11.02
C LEU A 49 9.82 7.21 -10.54
N LEU A 50 10.60 6.44 -9.78
CA LEU A 50 10.12 5.20 -9.17
C LEU A 50 8.95 5.47 -8.21
N ALA A 51 9.05 6.49 -7.36
CA ALA A 51 7.96 6.88 -6.46
C ALA A 51 6.69 7.24 -7.22
N VAL A 52 6.79 7.97 -8.34
CA VAL A 52 5.65 8.27 -9.23
C VAL A 52 5.06 6.98 -9.83
N VAL A 53 5.90 6.12 -10.39
CA VAL A 53 5.46 4.86 -11.02
C VAL A 53 4.78 3.95 -10.00
N LEU A 54 5.35 3.80 -8.81
CA LEU A 54 4.73 3.02 -7.72
C LEU A 54 3.43 3.65 -7.26
N ALA A 55 3.38 4.97 -7.06
CA ALA A 55 2.15 5.66 -6.69
C ALA A 55 1.02 5.41 -7.70
N ILE A 56 1.31 5.51 -9.01
CA ILE A 56 0.34 5.23 -10.07
C ILE A 56 -0.04 3.75 -10.08
N ALA A 57 0.93 2.84 -10.08
CA ALA A 57 0.67 1.41 -10.19
C ALA A 57 -0.17 0.89 -9.01
N LEU A 58 0.20 1.27 -7.78
CA LEU A 58 -0.54 0.91 -6.57
C LEU A 58 -1.91 1.60 -6.55
N GLY A 59 -1.97 2.88 -6.94
CA GLY A 59 -3.23 3.63 -7.04
C GLY A 59 -4.23 3.00 -8.02
N VAL A 60 -3.78 2.63 -9.22
CA VAL A 60 -4.61 1.94 -10.22
C VAL A 60 -5.05 0.58 -9.72
N LEU A 61 -4.12 -0.23 -9.18
CA LEU A 61 -4.43 -1.56 -8.64
C LEU A 61 -5.51 -1.49 -7.55
N LEU A 62 -5.35 -0.59 -6.58
CA LEU A 62 -6.30 -0.43 -5.47
C LEU A 62 -7.63 0.19 -5.94
N THR A 63 -7.60 1.07 -6.93
CA THR A 63 -8.83 1.63 -7.52
C THR A 63 -9.64 0.54 -8.25
N VAL A 64 -8.98 -0.29 -9.06
CA VAL A 64 -9.63 -1.43 -9.73
C VAL A 64 -10.18 -2.41 -8.70
N ALA A 65 -9.42 -2.71 -7.65
CA ALA A 65 -9.86 -3.56 -6.55
C ALA A 65 -11.11 -3.00 -5.87
N LEU A 66 -11.13 -1.69 -5.58
CA LEU A 66 -12.27 -1.02 -4.97
C LEU A 66 -13.51 -1.09 -5.88
N ILE A 67 -13.35 -0.82 -7.19
CA ILE A 67 -14.44 -0.95 -8.16
C ILE A 67 -14.97 -2.38 -8.16
N LEU A 68 -14.09 -3.40 -8.17
CA LEU A 68 -14.50 -4.79 -8.17
C LEU A 68 -15.22 -5.18 -6.87
N VAL A 69 -14.79 -4.68 -5.72
CA VAL A 69 -15.45 -4.93 -4.42
C VAL A 69 -16.83 -4.25 -4.36
N VAL A 70 -16.96 -3.03 -4.88
CA VAL A 70 -18.20 -2.25 -4.84
C VAL A 70 -19.22 -2.75 -5.88
N TYR A 71 -18.79 -2.98 -7.11
CA TYR A 71 -19.65 -3.37 -8.24
C TYR A 71 -19.71 -4.89 -8.46
N GLY A 72 -18.91 -5.67 -7.75
CA GLY A 72 -18.88 -7.12 -7.85
C GLY A 72 -20.23 -7.83 -7.69
N PRO A 73 -21.13 -7.45 -6.76
CA PRO A 73 -22.46 -8.04 -6.69
C PRO A 73 -23.27 -7.84 -7.99
N VAL A 74 -23.16 -6.66 -8.60
CA VAL A 74 -23.88 -6.31 -9.83
C VAL A 74 -23.35 -7.11 -11.01
N ILE A 75 -22.03 -7.27 -11.11
CA ILE A 75 -21.39 -8.08 -12.15
C ILE A 75 -21.79 -9.55 -11.98
N LEU A 76 -21.71 -10.08 -10.75
CA LEU A 76 -22.00 -11.47 -10.47
C LEU A 76 -23.48 -11.81 -10.73
N HIS A 77 -24.40 -10.90 -10.39
CA HIS A 77 -25.83 -11.09 -10.64
C HIS A 77 -26.18 -11.14 -12.13
N LYS A 78 -25.45 -10.42 -12.99
CA LYS A 78 -25.63 -10.48 -14.45
C LYS A 78 -25.18 -11.82 -15.05
N ILE A 79 -24.20 -12.48 -14.44
CA ILE A 79 -23.62 -13.74 -14.93
C ILE A 79 -24.40 -14.94 -14.37
N ALA A 80 -24.75 -14.90 -13.08
CA ALA A 80 -25.46 -15.95 -12.38
C ALA A 80 -26.60 -15.33 -11.54
N PRO A 81 -27.79 -15.13 -12.14
CA PRO A 81 -28.95 -14.63 -11.41
C PRO A 81 -29.50 -15.73 -10.49
N GLY A 82 -29.43 -15.49 -9.17
CA GLY A 82 -29.93 -16.43 -8.17
C GLY A 82 -29.84 -15.87 -6.74
N SER A 83 -30.63 -16.43 -5.82
CA SER A 83 -30.58 -16.05 -4.39
C SER A 83 -29.26 -16.44 -3.72
N ALA A 84 -28.58 -17.47 -4.22
CA ALA A 84 -27.26 -17.90 -3.75
C ALA A 84 -26.15 -16.90 -4.08
N THR A 85 -26.34 -16.04 -5.09
CA THR A 85 -25.33 -15.10 -5.60
C THR A 85 -24.83 -14.11 -4.54
N LEU A 86 -25.74 -13.64 -3.68
CA LEU A 86 -25.37 -12.72 -2.60
C LEU A 86 -24.53 -13.41 -1.52
N ASN A 87 -24.82 -14.68 -1.19
CA ASN A 87 -24.06 -15.45 -0.21
C ASN A 87 -22.66 -15.77 -0.74
N VAL A 88 -22.56 -16.18 -2.01
CA VAL A 88 -21.27 -16.38 -2.69
C VAL A 88 -20.46 -15.10 -2.69
N TRP A 89 -21.07 -13.96 -3.02
CA TRP A 89 -20.37 -12.67 -3.03
C TRP A 89 -19.87 -12.25 -1.65
N ARG A 90 -20.68 -12.44 -0.59
CA ARG A 90 -20.25 -12.12 0.79
C ARG A 90 -18.97 -12.86 1.19
N LEU A 91 -18.79 -14.09 0.72
CA LEU A 91 -17.57 -14.85 0.96
C LEU A 91 -16.44 -14.42 0.02
N ALA A 92 -16.73 -14.22 -1.27
CA ALA A 92 -15.77 -13.83 -2.29
C ALA A 92 -15.19 -12.42 -2.08
N GLN A 93 -15.95 -11.51 -1.48
CA GLN A 93 -15.55 -10.13 -1.24
C GLN A 93 -14.24 -10.02 -0.43
N TRP A 94 -14.03 -10.91 0.54
CA TRP A 94 -12.83 -10.91 1.37
C TRP A 94 -11.56 -11.21 0.56
N PRO A 95 -11.48 -12.32 -0.21
CA PRO A 95 -10.40 -12.53 -1.19
C PRO A 95 -10.26 -11.41 -2.21
N THR A 96 -11.37 -10.90 -2.75
CA THR A 96 -11.35 -9.81 -3.74
C THR A 96 -10.71 -8.52 -3.19
N ALA A 97 -10.85 -8.25 -1.89
CA ALA A 97 -10.17 -7.15 -1.23
C ALA A 97 -8.72 -7.50 -0.81
N ALA A 98 -8.51 -8.72 -0.30
CA ALA A 98 -7.23 -9.15 0.26
C ALA A 98 -6.14 -9.34 -0.80
N VAL A 99 -6.46 -9.98 -1.93
CA VAL A 99 -5.47 -10.33 -2.96
C VAL A 99 -4.82 -9.06 -3.54
N PRO A 100 -5.57 -8.04 -3.97
CA PRO A 100 -4.98 -6.79 -4.47
C PRO A 100 -4.19 -6.04 -3.40
N LEU A 101 -4.66 -6.04 -2.14
CA LEU A 101 -3.94 -5.40 -1.03
C LEU A 101 -2.58 -6.08 -0.77
N ILE A 102 -2.55 -7.42 -0.67
CA ILE A 102 -1.31 -8.18 -0.50
C ILE A 102 -0.40 -7.97 -1.71
N SER A 103 -0.94 -7.96 -2.92
CA SER A 103 -0.17 -7.70 -4.14
C SER A 103 0.43 -6.30 -4.17
N ALA A 104 -0.32 -5.29 -3.70
CA ALA A 104 0.14 -3.91 -3.56
C ALA A 104 1.29 -3.82 -2.55
N LEU A 105 1.15 -4.43 -1.38
CA LEU A 105 2.19 -4.47 -0.34
C LEU A 105 3.43 -5.24 -0.82
N LEU A 106 3.23 -6.35 -1.51
CA LEU A 106 4.32 -7.14 -2.08
C LEU A 106 5.10 -6.34 -3.13
N GLY A 107 4.39 -5.63 -4.02
CA GLY A 107 5.00 -4.72 -4.98
C GLY A 107 5.75 -3.58 -4.29
N LEU A 108 5.15 -2.99 -3.27
CA LEU A 108 5.78 -1.94 -2.48
C LEU A 108 7.09 -2.44 -1.84
N TYR A 109 7.07 -3.55 -1.10
CA TYR A 109 8.27 -4.10 -0.46
C TYR A 109 9.31 -4.61 -1.46
N ARG A 110 8.87 -5.05 -2.64
CA ARG A 110 9.77 -5.53 -3.69
C ARG A 110 10.55 -4.41 -4.38
N PHE A 111 9.87 -3.30 -4.68
CA PHE A 111 10.40 -2.26 -5.55
C PHE A 111 10.82 -0.99 -4.81
N ALA A 112 10.22 -0.69 -3.65
CA ALA A 112 10.55 0.51 -2.90
C ALA A 112 12.00 0.48 -2.36
N PRO A 113 12.45 -0.56 -1.63
CA PRO A 113 13.81 -0.58 -1.10
C PRO A 113 14.86 -0.64 -2.22
N ASP A 114 16.03 -0.01 -2.00
CA ASP A 114 17.18 -0.11 -2.91
C ASP A 114 18.00 -1.39 -2.69
N ILE A 115 17.31 -2.53 -2.72
CA ILE A 115 17.90 -3.87 -2.60
C ILE A 115 17.70 -4.61 -3.91
N GLN A 116 18.80 -4.92 -4.59
CA GLN A 116 18.78 -5.76 -5.78
C GLN A 116 18.22 -7.13 -5.40
N GLU A 117 17.28 -7.66 -6.19
CA GLU A 117 16.86 -9.08 -6.17
C GLU A 117 16.49 -9.70 -4.80
N GLN A 118 15.63 -9.04 -4.02
CA GLN A 118 14.87 -9.73 -2.96
C GLN A 118 14.00 -10.87 -3.50
N LYS A 119 13.94 -12.01 -2.81
CA LYS A 119 13.11 -13.15 -3.24
C LYS A 119 11.69 -12.99 -2.70
N TRP A 120 10.69 -13.34 -3.50
CA TRP A 120 9.26 -13.22 -3.14
C TRP A 120 8.90 -13.97 -1.85
N LYS A 121 9.59 -15.10 -1.59
CA LYS A 121 9.42 -15.91 -0.38
C LYS A 121 9.69 -15.16 0.93
N TRP A 122 10.53 -14.13 0.92
CA TRP A 122 10.86 -13.34 2.10
C TRP A 122 9.91 -12.16 2.30
N LEU A 123 9.22 -11.73 1.22
CA LEU A 123 8.34 -10.56 1.23
C LEU A 123 6.88 -10.91 1.49
N LEU A 124 6.49 -12.12 1.11
CA LEU A 124 5.11 -12.60 1.23
C LEU A 124 4.63 -12.65 2.69
N PRO A 125 5.41 -13.16 3.68
CA PRO A 125 4.94 -13.27 5.06
C PRO A 125 4.57 -11.91 5.67
N GLY A 126 5.45 -10.90 5.56
CA GLY A 126 5.18 -9.56 6.07
C GLY A 126 4.11 -8.81 5.27
N SER A 127 3.93 -9.12 3.98
CA SER A 127 2.79 -8.58 3.19
C SER A 127 1.45 -9.10 3.72
N ILE A 128 1.38 -10.38 4.06
CA ILE A 128 0.17 -10.98 4.66
C ILE A 128 -0.08 -10.40 6.05
N VAL A 129 0.95 -10.31 6.90
CA VAL A 129 0.81 -9.75 8.25
C VAL A 129 0.39 -8.28 8.20
N ALA A 130 1.01 -7.47 7.34
CA ALA A 130 0.61 -6.07 7.13
C ALA A 130 -0.84 -5.96 6.64
N ALA A 131 -1.27 -6.81 5.70
CA ALA A 131 -2.65 -6.82 5.23
C ALA A 131 -3.64 -7.16 6.37
N ILE A 132 -3.31 -8.14 7.22
CA ILE A 132 -4.14 -8.52 8.38
C ILE A 132 -4.22 -7.36 9.37
N ILE A 133 -3.08 -6.76 9.75
CA ILE A 133 -3.04 -5.61 10.67
C ILE A 133 -3.84 -4.45 10.09
N TRP A 134 -3.68 -4.17 8.78
CA TRP A 134 -4.40 -3.09 8.11
C TRP A 134 -5.91 -3.33 8.10
N MET A 135 -6.37 -4.55 7.81
CA MET A 135 -7.80 -4.90 7.86
C MET A 135 -8.37 -4.83 9.28
N ALA A 136 -7.62 -5.33 10.27
CA ALA A 136 -8.00 -5.22 11.68
C ALA A 136 -8.11 -3.74 12.09
N ALA A 137 -7.14 -2.91 11.70
CA ALA A 137 -7.17 -1.48 11.91
C ALA A 137 -8.39 -0.84 11.23
N SER A 138 -8.76 -1.23 9.99
CA SER A 138 -9.97 -0.73 9.32
C SER A 138 -11.25 -1.03 10.11
N ILE A 139 -11.35 -2.24 10.66
CA ILE A 139 -12.50 -2.65 11.46
C ILE A 139 -12.55 -1.86 12.76
N LEU A 140 -11.42 -1.77 13.48
CA LEU A 140 -11.30 -0.98 14.71
C LEU A 140 -11.62 0.49 14.47
N PHE A 141 -11.11 1.07 13.39
CA PHE A 141 -11.34 2.45 13.03
C PHE A 141 -12.81 2.73 12.70
N LYS A 142 -13.47 1.80 12.01
CA LYS A 142 -14.93 1.88 11.76
C LYS A 142 -15.72 1.86 13.07
N LEU A 143 -15.32 1.04 14.04
CA LEU A 143 -15.94 1.02 15.37
C LEU A 143 -15.68 2.32 16.12
N TYR A 144 -14.44 2.81 16.10
CA TYR A 144 -14.03 4.07 16.71
C TYR A 144 -14.88 5.26 16.22
N ILE A 145 -15.00 5.44 14.90
CA ILE A 145 -15.82 6.55 14.35
C ILE A 145 -17.28 6.45 14.76
N ARG A 146 -17.86 5.24 14.84
CA ARG A 146 -19.27 5.06 15.24
C ARG A 146 -19.54 5.52 16.66
N HIS A 147 -18.57 5.40 17.57
CA HIS A 147 -18.72 5.84 18.95
C HIS A 147 -18.39 7.34 19.14
N PHE A 148 -17.58 7.91 18.25
CA PHE A 148 -17.11 9.30 18.34
C PHE A 148 -17.77 10.23 17.31
N SER A 149 -18.95 9.90 16.80
CA SER A 149 -19.65 10.67 15.76
C SER A 149 -19.91 12.14 16.12
N ASP A 150 -19.98 12.46 17.42
CA ASP A 150 -20.26 13.83 17.90
C ASP A 150 -19.03 14.76 17.83
N PHE A 151 -17.80 14.23 17.68
CA PHE A 151 -16.59 15.06 17.51
C PHE A 151 -16.62 15.91 16.23
N GLY A 152 -17.25 15.40 15.17
CA GLY A 152 -17.42 16.15 13.92
C GLY A 152 -18.32 17.38 14.08
N MET A 153 -19.24 17.36 15.06
CA MET A 153 -20.15 18.47 15.33
C MET A 153 -19.47 19.61 16.09
N LEU A 154 -18.49 19.30 16.94
CA LEU A 154 -17.74 20.27 17.75
C LEU A 154 -16.58 20.94 17.00
N TYR A 155 -15.90 20.18 16.13
CA TYR A 155 -14.69 20.65 15.44
C TYR A 155 -14.87 20.81 13.92
N GLY A 156 -16.05 20.50 13.38
CA GLY A 156 -16.36 20.66 11.96
C GLY A 156 -15.34 19.96 11.05
N SER A 157 -14.82 20.68 10.06
CA SER A 157 -13.84 20.17 9.09
C SER A 157 -12.50 19.75 9.71
N LEU A 158 -12.10 20.33 10.85
CA LEU A 158 -10.87 19.95 11.54
C LEU A 158 -10.97 18.54 12.13
N GLY A 159 -12.15 18.16 12.63
CA GLY A 159 -12.39 16.80 13.14
C GLY A 159 -12.20 15.74 12.06
N THR A 160 -12.73 15.98 10.85
CA THR A 160 -12.56 15.08 9.70
C THR A 160 -11.09 14.90 9.32
N LEU A 161 -10.31 15.99 9.31
CA LEU A 161 -8.88 15.93 8.99
C LEU A 161 -8.10 15.12 10.03
N ILE A 162 -8.37 15.32 11.33
CA ILE A 162 -7.73 14.57 12.42
C ILE A 162 -8.03 13.07 12.30
N ILE A 163 -9.29 12.71 12.04
CA ILE A 163 -9.72 11.32 11.84
C ILE A 163 -8.99 10.70 10.63
N LEU A 164 -8.87 11.44 9.53
CA LEU A 164 -8.14 10.98 8.34
C LEU A 164 -6.64 10.81 8.60
N MET A 165 -6.01 11.75 9.32
CA MET A 165 -4.60 11.65 9.71
C MET A 165 -4.35 10.44 10.61
N PHE A 166 -5.25 10.19 11.56
CA PHE A 166 -5.18 9.01 12.41
C PHE A 166 -5.30 7.71 11.60
N TRP A 167 -6.19 7.68 10.60
CA TRP A 167 -6.29 6.55 9.68
C TRP A 167 -4.99 6.30 8.89
N PHE A 168 -4.38 7.36 8.36
CA PHE A 168 -3.10 7.25 7.67
C PHE A 168 -1.97 6.82 8.60
N TYR A 169 -1.97 7.28 9.86
CA TYR A 169 -1.02 6.85 10.87
C TYR A 169 -1.10 5.34 11.13
N LEU A 170 -2.31 4.81 11.36
CA LEU A 170 -2.53 3.36 11.53
C LEU A 170 -2.13 2.57 10.28
N SER A 171 -2.44 3.10 9.09
CA SER A 171 -2.04 2.48 7.82
C SER A 171 -0.52 2.42 7.66
N GLY A 172 0.18 3.50 8.03
CA GLY A 172 1.64 3.56 8.05
C GLY A 172 2.23 2.50 8.97
N ILE A 173 1.73 2.38 10.20
CA ILE A 173 2.18 1.34 11.15
C ILE A 173 2.03 -0.05 10.54
N ALA A 174 0.88 -0.37 9.95
CA ALA A 174 0.65 -1.69 9.35
C ALA A 174 1.69 -2.03 8.27
N ILE A 175 2.01 -1.06 7.41
CA ILE A 175 3.02 -1.21 6.34
C ILE A 175 4.42 -1.37 6.95
N LEU A 176 4.80 -0.53 7.91
CA LEU A 176 6.14 -0.58 8.50
C LEU A 176 6.38 -1.88 9.29
N VAL A 177 5.38 -2.34 10.04
CA VAL A 177 5.46 -3.63 10.75
C VAL A 177 5.65 -4.79 9.78
N GLY A 178 4.93 -4.80 8.65
CA GLY A 178 5.15 -5.83 7.63
C GLY A 178 6.53 -5.77 6.98
N GLY A 179 7.03 -4.56 6.71
CA GLY A 179 8.39 -4.35 6.21
C GLY A 179 9.45 -4.86 7.19
N GLU A 180 9.32 -4.55 8.47
CA GLU A 180 10.24 -5.00 9.52
C GLU A 180 10.22 -6.53 9.67
N ILE A 181 9.05 -7.16 9.63
CA ILE A 181 8.92 -8.62 9.65
C ILE A 181 9.67 -9.25 8.47
N ASN A 182 9.51 -8.68 7.26
CA ASN A 182 10.23 -9.17 6.09
C ASN A 182 11.75 -9.02 6.25
N ALA A 183 12.22 -7.89 6.77
CA ALA A 183 13.64 -7.65 7.03
C ALA A 183 14.22 -8.63 8.07
N ILE A 184 13.51 -8.86 9.18
CA ILE A 184 13.92 -9.82 10.22
C ILE A 184 13.95 -11.25 9.68
N LEU A 185 12.95 -11.67 8.93
CA LEU A 185 12.89 -13.02 8.35
C LEU A 185 14.03 -13.26 7.36
N GLU A 186 14.32 -12.28 6.51
CA GLU A 186 15.43 -12.39 5.55
C GLU A 186 16.79 -12.40 6.26
N ASP A 187 17.00 -11.55 7.28
CA ASP A 187 18.25 -11.52 8.05
C ASP A 187 18.47 -12.79 8.87
N ALA A 188 17.43 -13.29 9.55
CA ALA A 188 17.49 -14.55 10.28
C ALA A 188 17.85 -15.72 9.35
N ALA A 189 17.25 -15.79 8.16
CA ALA A 189 17.59 -16.80 7.17
C ALA A 189 19.02 -16.66 6.64
N ALA A 190 19.52 -15.43 6.49
CA ALA A 190 20.90 -15.18 6.10
C ALA A 190 21.90 -15.62 7.19
N ASN A 191 21.55 -15.43 8.47
CA ASN A 191 22.34 -15.93 9.60
C ASN A 191 22.39 -17.47 9.63
N HIS A 192 21.33 -18.15 9.18
CA HIS A 192 21.30 -19.61 9.00
C HIS A 192 21.85 -20.10 7.65
N ARG A 193 22.54 -19.23 6.87
CA ARG A 193 23.15 -19.56 5.57
C ARG A 193 22.16 -20.13 4.53
N VAL A 194 20.89 -19.76 4.60
CA VAL A 194 19.89 -20.18 3.61
C VAL A 194 20.21 -19.57 2.24
N PRO A 195 20.27 -20.36 1.15
CA PRO A 195 20.64 -19.86 -0.17
C PRO A 195 19.78 -18.68 -0.67
N GLY A 196 20.45 -17.54 -0.85
CA GLY A 196 19.89 -16.28 -1.34
C GLY A 196 18.97 -15.56 -0.35
N ALA A 197 19.22 -15.71 0.95
CA ALA A 197 18.86 -14.71 1.95
C ALA A 197 19.96 -13.64 2.05
N LYS A 198 19.58 -12.40 2.36
CA LYS A 198 20.49 -11.25 2.46
C LYS A 198 20.48 -10.71 3.89
N LYS A 199 21.67 -10.38 4.41
CA LYS A 199 21.75 -9.71 5.71
C LYS A 199 21.29 -8.27 5.59
N ARG A 200 20.76 -7.73 6.68
CA ARG A 200 20.42 -6.31 6.82
C ARG A 200 21.64 -5.44 6.48
N GLY A 201 21.44 -4.37 5.71
CA GLY A 201 22.49 -3.49 5.20
C GLY A 201 23.39 -4.06 4.09
N GLN A 202 23.28 -5.34 3.73
CA GLN A 202 24.01 -5.89 2.58
C GLN A 202 23.24 -5.65 1.29
N ARG A 203 23.68 -4.65 0.52
CA ARG A 203 23.44 -4.68 -0.93
C ARG A 203 24.08 -5.96 -1.47
N SER A 204 23.33 -6.70 -2.29
CA SER A 204 23.81 -7.87 -3.02
C SER A 204 25.27 -7.67 -3.48
N LEU A 205 26.11 -8.69 -3.28
CA LEU A 205 27.59 -8.76 -3.36
C LEU A 205 28.25 -8.32 -4.69
N ALA A 206 27.73 -7.32 -5.41
CA ALA A 206 28.26 -6.84 -6.68
C ALA A 206 29.13 -5.58 -6.58
N GLN A 207 29.30 -4.98 -5.39
CA GLN A 207 30.08 -3.73 -5.22
C GLN A 207 31.23 -3.83 -4.21
N ARG A 208 31.75 -5.03 -3.93
CA ARG A 208 33.06 -5.16 -3.25
C ARG A 208 34.27 -5.01 -4.19
N HIS A 209 34.03 -4.75 -5.47
CA HIS A 209 35.09 -4.55 -6.47
C HIS A 209 34.74 -3.40 -7.43
N VAL A 210 34.81 -2.16 -6.96
CA VAL A 210 35.37 -1.01 -7.71
C VAL A 210 35.96 -0.04 -6.70
#